data_AF-A0A949GMQ3-F1
#
_entry.id   AF-A0A949GMQ3-F1
#
_cell.length_a   1.000
_cell.length_b   1.000
_cell.length_c   1.000
_cell.angle_alpha   90.00
_cell.angle_beta   90.00
_cell.angle_gamma   90.00
#
_symmetry.space_group_name_H-M   'P 1'
#
loop_
_entity.id
_entity.type
_entity.pdbx_description
1 polymer ?
#
loop_
_entity_poly.entity_id
_entity_poly.type
_entity_poly.pdbx_seq_one_letter_code
_entity_poly.pdbx_strand_id
1 'polypeptide(L)'
;MSNYFLLVAAMISWGLSNPLADLAVSGLSAPAQTVLEIGSGFLIIALFYVFRPTKFRNGTYKDVSWKVAAFLGAVQPGFAWLMGNYGYTVATASTGVILLNMEALFTVFWAAIWLKDRIAHHEMFAVLLGIIGATLGS
;
A
#
# COMPACT_ATOMS: atom_id res chain seq x y z
N MET A 1 -8.33 16.33 -14.49
CA MET A 1 -8.13 14.89 -14.76
C MET A 1 -9.36 14.16 -14.30
N SER A 2 -9.88 13.21 -15.07
CA SER A 2 -11.04 12.40 -14.65
C SER A 2 -10.63 11.46 -13.52
N ASN A 3 -11.40 11.37 -12.44
CA ASN A 3 -11.11 10.52 -11.27
C ASN A 3 -10.90 9.05 -11.66
N TYR A 4 -11.59 8.59 -12.71
CA TYR A 4 -11.44 7.22 -13.25
C TYR A 4 -10.06 6.95 -13.84
N PHE A 5 -9.43 7.95 -14.48
CA PHE A 5 -8.09 7.79 -15.03
C PHE A 5 -7.05 7.59 -13.91
N LEU A 6 -7.17 8.38 -12.84
CA LEU A 6 -6.30 8.25 -11.67
C LEU A 6 -6.46 6.88 -11.01
N LEU A 7 -7.70 6.38 -10.93
CA LEU A 7 -7.98 5.05 -10.38
C LEU A 7 -7.33 3.95 -11.24
N VAL A 8 -7.52 3.98 -12.57
CA VAL A 8 -6.91 2.99 -13.47
C VAL A 8 -5.38 3.03 -13.40
N ALA A 9 -4.79 4.23 -13.38
CA ALA A 9 -3.34 4.38 -13.24
C ALA A 9 -2.83 3.81 -11.91
N ALA A 10 -3.56 4.03 -10.81
CA ALA A 10 -3.23 3.46 -9.51
C ALA A 10 -3.31 1.93 -9.53
N MET A 11 -4.37 1.35 -10.11
CA MET A 11 -4.54 -0.10 -10.22
C MET A 11 -3.41 -0.75 -11.03
N ILE A 12 -3.02 -0.16 -12.16
CA ILE A 12 -1.91 -0.66 -12.99
C ILE A 12 -0.59 -0.58 -12.23
N SER A 13 -0.33 0.55 -11.57
CA SER A 13 0.90 0.75 -10.81
C SER A 13 1.03 -0.27 -9.67
N TRP A 14 -0.07 -0.55 -8.98
CA TRP A 14 -0.11 -1.52 -7.90
C TRP A 14 0.04 -2.96 -8.40
N GLY A 15 -0.66 -3.32 -9.50
CA GLY A 15 -0.57 -4.65 -10.10
C GLY A 15 0.82 -4.99 -10.66
N LEU A 16 1.53 -4.01 -11.23
CA LEU A 16 2.89 -4.20 -11.74
C LEU A 16 3.94 -4.24 -10.63
N SER A 17 3.67 -3.63 -9.47
CA SER A 17 4.63 -3.53 -8.37
C SER A 17 5.09 -4.91 -7.88
N ASN A 18 4.16 -5.85 -7.68
CA ASN A 18 4.46 -7.13 -7.03
C ASN A 18 5.34 -8.06 -7.90
N PRO A 19 5.07 -8.26 -9.21
CA PRO A 19 5.98 -9.03 -10.06
C PRO A 19 7.36 -8.36 -10.23
N LEU A 20 7.40 -7.02 -10.29
CA LEU A 20 8.67 -6.29 -10.37
C LEU A 20 9.47 -6.42 -9.07
N ALA A 21 8.80 -6.42 -7.92
CA ALA A 21 9.41 -6.65 -6.62
C ALA A 21 10.00 -8.07 -6.51
N ASP A 22 9.25 -9.09 -6.94
CA ASP A 22 9.72 -10.48 -6.99
C ASP A 22 10.96 -10.63 -7.90
N LEU A 23 10.95 -9.97 -9.06
CA LEU A 23 12.13 -9.91 -9.95
C LEU A 23 13.31 -9.18 -9.29
N ALA A 24 13.07 -8.07 -8.58
CA ALA A 24 14.11 -7.27 -7.96
C ALA A 24 14.84 -8.01 -6.83
N VAL A 25 14.15 -8.89 -6.10
CA VAL A 25 14.74 -9.72 -5.04
C VAL A 25 15.83 -10.67 -5.57
N SER A 26 15.82 -10.99 -6.87
CA SER A 26 16.90 -11.80 -7.49
C SER A 26 18.26 -11.08 -7.54
N GLY A 27 18.26 -9.74 -7.53
CA GLY A 27 19.46 -8.91 -7.61
C GLY A 27 19.72 -8.04 -6.38
N LEU A 28 18.75 -7.92 -5.46
CA LEU A 28 18.81 -7.07 -4.28
C LEU A 28 18.41 -7.84 -3.02
N SER A 29 19.02 -7.53 -1.88
CA SER A 29 18.54 -8.03 -0.60
C SER A 29 17.21 -7.36 -0.23
N ALA A 30 16.33 -8.07 0.48
CA ALA A 30 15.03 -7.53 0.90
C ALA A 30 15.15 -6.16 1.62
N PRO A 31 16.10 -5.94 2.56
CA PRO A 31 16.29 -4.62 3.17
C PRO A 31 16.72 -3.53 2.18
N ALA A 32 17.60 -3.87 1.23
CA ALA A 32 18.07 -2.91 0.22
C ALA A 32 16.92 -2.48 -0.70
N GLN A 33 16.09 -3.44 -1.11
CA GLN A 33 14.90 -3.18 -1.91
C GLN A 33 13.90 -2.29 -1.17
N THR A 34 13.63 -2.57 0.11
CA THR A 34 12.73 -1.74 0.93
C THR A 34 13.23 -0.30 1.06
N VAL A 35 14.54 -0.08 1.23
CA VAL A 35 15.13 1.26 1.27
C VAL A 35 14.94 1.99 -0.07
N LEU A 36 15.06 1.29 -1.20
CA LEU A 36 14.84 1.87 -2.53
C LEU A 36 13.36 2.21 -2.77
N GLU A 37 12.43 1.34 -2.37
CA GLU A 37 10.99 1.55 -2.50
C GLU A 37 10.53 2.76 -1.66
N ILE A 38 10.88 2.79 -0.37
CA ILE A 38 10.52 3.89 0.52
C ILE A 38 11.26 5.17 0.11
N GLY A 39 12.54 5.07 -0.23
CA GLY A 39 13.38 6.20 -0.63
C GLY A 39 12.91 6.86 -1.93
N SER A 40 12.53 6.06 -2.93
CA SER A 40 11.98 6.57 -4.19
C SER A 40 10.61 7.21 -4.00
N GLY A 41 9.72 6.58 -3.22
CA GLY A 41 8.43 7.18 -2.85
C GLY A 41 8.60 8.52 -2.11
N PHE A 42 9.53 8.57 -1.14
CA PHE A 42 9.87 9.80 -0.43
C PHE A 42 10.41 10.88 -1.37
N LEU A 43 11.30 10.53 -2.30
CA LEU A 43 11.84 11.48 -3.28
C LEU A 43 10.73 12.11 -4.12
N ILE A 44 9.79 11.31 -4.62
CA ILE A 44 8.65 11.83 -5.41
C ILE A 44 7.78 12.77 -4.57
N ILE A 45 7.48 12.42 -3.32
CA ILE A 45 6.72 13.29 -2.40
C ILE A 45 7.48 14.58 -2.09
N ALA A 46 8.79 14.50 -1.87
CA ALA A 46 9.64 15.66 -1.62
C ALA A 46 9.69 16.61 -2.82
N LEU A 47 9.86 16.06 -4.03
CA LEU A 47 9.79 16.83 -5.27
C LEU A 47 8.41 17.48 -5.44
N PHE A 48 7.33 16.74 -5.21
CA PHE A 48 5.99 17.31 -5.25
C PHE A 48 5.84 18.45 -4.22
N TYR A 49 6.33 18.28 -2.99
CA TYR A 49 6.27 19.31 -1.96
C TYR A 49 6.99 20.61 -2.38
N VAL A 50 8.16 20.48 -3.01
CA VAL A 50 8.95 21.63 -3.51
C VAL A 50 8.28 22.32 -4.69
N PHE A 51 7.75 21.54 -5.64
CA PHE A 51 7.19 22.06 -6.91
C PHE A 51 5.66 22.21 -6.92
N ARG A 52 4.99 22.00 -5.78
CA ARG A 52 3.52 22.00 -5.74
C ARG A 52 2.91 23.34 -6.21
N PRO A 53 1.81 23.29 -6.99
CA PRO A 53 1.04 24.48 -7.35
C PRO A 53 0.55 25.26 -6.12
N THR A 54 0.40 26.59 -6.27
CA THR A 54 -0.08 27.49 -5.20
C THR A 54 -1.41 27.03 -4.58
N LYS A 55 -2.28 26.40 -5.36
CA LYS A 55 -3.55 25.79 -4.90
C LYS A 55 -3.37 24.78 -3.75
N PHE A 56 -2.23 24.09 -3.69
CA PHE A 56 -1.92 23.09 -2.66
C PHE A 56 -1.01 23.62 -1.54
N ARG A 57 -0.57 24.88 -1.61
CA ARG A 57 0.30 25.50 -0.58
C ARG A 57 -0.47 25.88 0.69
N ASN A 58 -1.76 26.15 0.58
CA ASN A 58 -2.61 26.64 1.67
C ASN A 58 -3.38 25.54 2.41
N GLY A 59 -2.92 24.29 2.34
CA GLY A 59 -3.50 23.19 3.12
C GLY A 59 -3.07 23.26 4.59
N THR A 60 -4.03 23.21 5.51
CA THR A 60 -3.82 23.05 6.95
C THR A 60 -3.46 21.59 7.26
N TYR A 61 -2.21 21.19 7.01
CA TYR A 61 -1.71 19.85 7.37
C TYR A 61 -1.19 19.79 8.82
N LYS A 62 -1.82 20.53 9.74
CA LYS A 62 -1.27 20.77 11.09
C LYS A 62 -1.66 19.74 12.15
N ASP A 63 -2.50 18.76 11.82
CA ASP A 63 -3.19 17.99 12.86
C ASP A 63 -2.49 16.67 13.24
N VAL A 64 -1.40 16.28 12.56
CA VAL A 64 -0.67 15.05 12.88
C VAL A 64 0.71 15.37 13.43
N SER A 65 0.96 14.99 14.69
CA SER A 65 2.28 15.09 15.32
C SER A 65 3.33 14.31 14.52
N TRP A 66 4.52 14.88 14.36
CA TRP A 66 5.64 14.22 13.66
C TRP A 66 5.98 12.85 14.25
N LYS A 67 5.76 12.66 15.56
CA LYS A 67 5.97 11.37 16.24
C LYS A 67 4.99 10.31 15.75
N VAL A 68 3.73 10.70 15.57
CA VAL A 68 2.68 9.81 15.07
C VAL A 68 2.93 9.51 13.60
N ALA A 69 3.28 10.51 12.80
CA ALA A 69 3.64 10.31 11.40
C ALA A 69 4.86 9.39 11.25
N ALA A 70 5.90 9.55 12.07
CA ALA A 70 7.08 8.69 12.07
C ALA A 70 6.74 7.26 12.49
N PHE A 71 5.89 7.08 13.50
CA PHE A 71 5.42 5.76 13.92
C PHE A 71 4.61 5.07 12.82
N LEU A 72 3.61 5.76 12.24
CA LEU A 72 2.81 5.22 11.14
C LEU A 72 3.68 4.91 9.91
N GLY A 73 4.66 5.76 9.60
CA GLY A 73 5.64 5.52 8.55
C GLY A 73 6.56 4.33 8.82
N ALA A 74 6.99 4.14 10.06
CA ALA A 74 7.80 2.98 10.43
C ALA A 74 6.99 1.68 10.36
N VAL A 75 5.71 1.71 10.71
CA VAL A 75 4.84 0.53 10.69
C VAL A 75 4.39 0.18 9.27
N GLN A 76 3.75 1.11 8.56
CA GLN A 76 3.03 0.77 7.33
C GLN A 76 3.94 0.71 6.10
N PRO A 77 4.72 1.73 5.69
CA PRO A 77 5.72 1.48 4.66
C PRO A 77 6.97 0.78 5.20
N GLY A 78 7.45 1.11 6.40
CA GLY A 78 8.72 0.56 6.91
C GLY A 78 8.69 -0.96 7.10
N PHE A 79 7.93 -1.41 8.08
CA PHE A 79 7.91 -2.81 8.48
C PHE A 79 7.12 -3.69 7.50
N ALA A 80 6.01 -3.19 6.96
CA ALA A 80 5.21 -3.98 6.02
C ALA A 80 5.96 -4.27 4.72
N TRP A 81 6.66 -3.28 4.12
CA TRP A 81 7.45 -3.54 2.90
C TRP A 81 8.68 -4.39 3.17
N LEU A 82 9.31 -4.25 4.34
CA LEU A 82 10.42 -5.13 4.72
C LEU A 82 9.97 -6.59 4.80
N MET A 83 8.84 -6.84 5.47
CA MET A 83 8.28 -8.18 5.61
C MET A 83 7.73 -8.71 4.28
N GLY A 84 7.14 -7.85 3.45
CA GLY A 84 6.67 -8.20 2.10
C GLY A 84 7.82 -8.63 1.19
N ASN A 85 8.90 -7.85 1.16
CA ASN A 85 10.10 -8.17 0.39
C ASN A 85 10.81 -9.42 0.90
N TYR A 86 10.83 -9.62 2.22
CA TYR A 86 11.29 -10.89 2.78
C TYR A 86 10.39 -12.04 2.35
N GLY A 87 9.07 -11.85 2.30
CA GLY A 87 8.11 -12.81 1.77
C GLY A 87 8.46 -13.28 0.35
N TYR A 88 8.83 -12.36 -0.55
CA TYR A 88 9.28 -12.69 -1.91
C TYR A 88 10.60 -13.47 -1.95
N THR A 89 11.44 -13.42 -0.91
CA THR A 89 12.66 -14.27 -0.87
C THR A 89 12.36 -15.74 -0.60
N VAL A 90 11.19 -16.05 -0.02
CA VAL A 90 10.82 -17.41 0.43
C VAL A 90 9.54 -17.94 -0.24
N ALA A 91 8.80 -17.10 -0.93
CA ALA A 91 7.55 -17.41 -1.60
C ALA A 91 7.46 -16.68 -2.95
N THR A 92 6.61 -17.17 -3.86
CA THR A 92 6.46 -16.57 -5.18
C THR A 92 5.65 -15.27 -5.14
N ALA A 93 5.75 -14.47 -6.19
CA ALA A 93 4.90 -13.30 -6.40
C ALA A 93 3.40 -13.58 -6.14
N SER A 94 2.86 -14.68 -6.67
CA SER A 94 1.45 -15.08 -6.48
C SER A 94 1.11 -15.30 -5.00
N THR A 95 1.95 -16.01 -4.24
CA THR A 95 1.73 -16.22 -2.81
C THR A 95 1.82 -14.90 -2.03
N GLY A 96 2.77 -14.03 -2.38
CA GLY A 96 2.89 -12.70 -1.80
C GLY A 96 1.65 -11.83 -2.07
N VAL A 97 1.11 -11.86 -3.28
CA VAL A 97 -0.13 -11.16 -3.66
C VAL A 97 -1.33 -11.67 -2.87
N ILE A 98 -1.47 -12.99 -2.68
CA ILE A 98 -2.55 -13.56 -1.86
C ILE A 98 -2.46 -13.06 -0.42
N LEU A 99 -1.26 -13.06 0.17
CA LEU A 99 -1.03 -12.57 1.53
C LEU A 99 -1.30 -11.06 1.65
N LEU A 100 -0.88 -10.26 0.67
CA LEU A 100 -1.17 -8.83 0.61
C LEU A 100 -2.68 -8.57 0.48
N ASN A 101 -3.41 -9.37 -0.27
CA ASN A 101 -4.87 -9.24 -0.34
C ASN A 101 -5.57 -9.57 0.99
N MET A 102 -4.93 -10.34 1.89
CA MET A 102 -5.44 -10.49 3.25
C MET A 102 -5.32 -9.20 4.08
N GLU A 103 -4.43 -8.27 3.73
CA GLU A 103 -4.36 -6.94 4.36
C GLU A 103 -5.70 -6.20 4.24
N ALA A 104 -6.38 -6.30 3.10
CA ALA A 104 -7.69 -5.69 2.90
C ALA A 104 -8.71 -6.26 3.91
N LEU A 105 -8.64 -7.56 4.23
CA LEU A 105 -9.49 -8.18 5.24
C LEU A 105 -9.15 -7.72 6.66
N PHE A 106 -7.85 -7.68 6.99
CA PHE A 106 -7.41 -7.15 8.28
C PHE A 106 -7.81 -5.69 8.45
N THR A 107 -7.79 -4.89 7.37
CA THR A 107 -8.23 -3.49 7.37
C THR A 107 -9.72 -3.37 7.67
N VAL A 108 -10.56 -4.16 7.00
CA VAL A 108 -12.02 -4.20 7.27
C VAL A 108 -12.30 -4.66 8.70
N PHE A 109 -11.57 -5.67 9.19
CA PHE A 109 -11.71 -6.17 10.56
C PHE A 109 -11.32 -5.12 11.61
N TRP A 110 -10.18 -4.45 11.42
CA TRP A 110 -9.75 -3.36 12.29
C TRP A 110 -10.67 -2.15 12.22
N ALA A 111 -11.21 -1.82 11.04
CA ALA A 111 -12.22 -0.77 10.90
C ALA A 111 -13.49 -1.10 11.71
N ALA A 112 -13.99 -2.34 11.62
CA ALA A 112 -15.15 -2.78 12.40
C ALA A 112 -14.92 -2.70 13.91
N ILE A 113 -13.72 -3.05 14.40
CA ILE A 113 -13.39 -3.02 15.84
C ILE A 113 -13.12 -1.59 16.34
N TRP A 114 -12.29 -0.84 15.61
CA TRP A 114 -11.76 0.44 16.07
C TRP A 114 -12.71 1.60 15.76
N LEU A 115 -13.24 1.66 14.54
CA LEU A 115 -14.17 2.71 14.10
C LEU A 115 -15.62 2.38 14.49
N LYS A 116 -15.90 1.14 14.91
CA LYS A 116 -17.25 0.61 15.20
C LYS A 116 -18.18 0.69 13.98
N ASP A 117 -17.60 0.68 12.78
CA ASP A 117 -18.36 0.67 11.54
C ASP A 117 -19.19 -0.61 11.46
N ARG A 118 -20.50 -0.44 11.33
CA ARG A 118 -21.42 -1.57 11.14
C ARG A 118 -21.40 -1.96 9.67
N ILE A 119 -20.65 -3.01 9.36
CA ILE A 119 -20.60 -3.58 8.01
C ILE A 119 -21.99 -4.11 7.66
N ALA A 120 -22.62 -3.49 6.66
CA ALA A 120 -23.89 -3.93 6.13
C ALA A 120 -23.73 -5.22 5.30
N HIS A 121 -24.81 -6.00 5.15
CA HIS A 121 -24.74 -7.31 4.48
C HIS A 121 -24.22 -7.25 3.03
N HIS A 122 -24.45 -6.15 2.31
CA HIS A 122 -23.94 -5.95 0.95
C HIS A 122 -22.43 -5.65 0.91
N GLU A 123 -21.90 -4.96 1.92
CA GLU A 123 -20.46 -4.69 2.07
C GLU A 123 -19.72 -5.99 2.39
N MET A 124 -20.32 -6.85 3.22
CA MET A 124 -19.79 -8.20 3.48
C MET A 124 -19.71 -9.03 2.20
N PHE A 125 -20.71 -8.93 1.32
CA PHE A 125 -20.69 -9.61 0.02
C PHE A 125 -19.61 -9.05 -0.91
N ALA A 126 -19.42 -7.72 -0.93
CA ALA A 126 -18.34 -7.08 -1.69
C ALA A 126 -16.96 -7.49 -1.18
N VAL A 127 -16.78 -7.61 0.14
CA VAL A 127 -15.54 -8.14 0.74
C VAL A 127 -15.30 -9.57 0.29
N LEU A 128 -16.29 -10.46 0.38
CA LEU A 128 -16.17 -11.85 -0.06
C LEU A 128 -15.82 -11.96 -1.55
N LEU A 129 -16.49 -11.17 -2.41
CA LEU A 129 -16.16 -11.10 -3.83
C LEU A 129 -14.74 -10.59 -4.08
N GLY A 130 -14.30 -9.60 -3.30
CA GLY A 130 -12.93 -9.10 -3.33
C GLY A 130 -11.90 -10.20 -3.00
N ILE A 131 -12.15 -10.99 -1.96
CA ILE A 131 -11.29 -12.15 -1.60
C ILE A 131 -11.26 -13.15 -2.74
N ILE A 132 -12.43 -13.54 -3.27
CA ILE A 132 -12.51 -14.54 -4.34
C ILE A 132 -11.76 -14.04 -5.57
N GLY A 133 -11.95 -12.79 -5.98
CA GLY A 133 -11.22 -12.18 -7.10
C GLY A 133 -9.71 -12.14 -6.87
N ALA A 134 -9.29 -11.74 -5.66
CA ALA A 134 -7.89 -11.72 -5.27
C ALA A 134 -7.22 -13.10 -5.27
N THR A 135 -7.97 -14.14 -4.87
CA THR A 135 -7.46 -15.52 -4.80
C THR A 135 -7.46 -16.20 -6.17
N LEU A 136 -8.37 -15.82 -7.07
CA LEU A 136 -8.44 -16.36 -8.43
C LEU A 136 -7.49 -15.65 -9.42
N GLY A 137 -7.11 -14.40 -9.13
CA GLY A 137 -6.24 -13.59 -9.99
C GLY A 137 -4.73 -13.80 -9.78
N SER A 138 -4.34 -14.67 -8.85
CA SER A 138 -2.96 -15.01 -8.46
C SER A 138 -2.55 -16.41 -8.88
#